data_AF-A0A3A0B1M7-F1
#
_entry.id   AF-A0A3A0B1M7-F1
#
_cell.length_a   1.000
_cell.length_b   1.000
_cell.length_c   1.000
_cell.angle_alpha   90.00
_cell.angle_beta   90.00
_cell.angle_gamma   90.00
#
_symmetry.space_group_name_H-M   'P 1'
#
loop_
_entity.id
_entity.type
_entity.pdbx_description
1 polymer ?
#
loop_
_entity_poly.entity_id
_entity_poly.type
_entity_poly.pdbx_seq_one_letter_code
_entity_poly.pdbx_strand_id
1 'polypeptide(L)'
;GLTILARNWRCATGEIDLVAQDHAPDYSQGGAVVSWLVIVEVRTRRGQAYGSALASVTPAKQARLAAVGAAYVQAMGWRGPWRIDVVAIQMDGAGRLQAIEHIRHAVTG
;
A
#
# COMPACT_ATOMS: atom_id res chain seq x y z
N GLY A 1 -4.52 -14.77 -0.60
CA GLY A 1 -3.96 -13.97 -1.72
C GLY A 1 -4.73 -12.67 -1.80
N LEU A 2 -4.15 -11.62 -2.38
CA LEU A 2 -4.80 -10.31 -2.48
C LEU A 2 -5.84 -10.28 -3.61
N THR A 3 -7.04 -9.78 -3.32
CA THR A 3 -8.09 -9.51 -4.32
C THR A 3 -8.20 -8.01 -4.54
N ILE A 4 -8.02 -7.53 -5.78
CA ILE A 4 -8.13 -6.10 -6.09
C ILE A 4 -9.60 -5.65 -6.02
N LEU A 5 -9.86 -4.63 -5.22
CA LEU A 5 -11.18 -3.99 -5.06
C LEU A 5 -11.31 -2.72 -5.88
N ALA A 6 -10.24 -1.91 -5.95
CA ALA A 6 -10.22 -0.65 -6.69
C ALA A 6 -8.82 -0.33 -7.23
N ARG A 7 -8.78 0.55 -8.23
CA ARG A 7 -7.55 1.08 -8.85
C ARG A 7 -7.70 2.59 -9.06
N ASN A 8 -6.61 3.34 -8.92
CA ASN A 8 -6.54 4.78 -9.17
C ASN A 8 -7.69 5.57 -8.50
N TRP A 9 -7.98 5.25 -7.24
CA TRP A 9 -9.04 5.94 -6.51
C TRP A 9 -8.57 7.32 -6.06
N ARG A 10 -9.39 8.34 -6.27
CA ARG A 10 -9.04 9.74 -5.99
C ARG A 10 -10.02 10.37 -5.03
N CYS A 11 -9.51 11.24 -4.17
CA CYS A 11 -10.29 12.10 -3.28
C CYS A 11 -9.61 13.46 -3.14
N ALA A 12 -10.22 14.36 -2.34
CA ALA A 12 -9.68 15.71 -2.15
C ALA A 12 -8.27 15.73 -1.51
N THR A 13 -7.88 14.70 -0.74
CA THR A 13 -6.59 14.62 -0.05
C THR A 13 -5.50 13.92 -0.86
N GLY A 14 -5.85 13.24 -1.95
CA GLY A 14 -4.89 12.56 -2.81
C GLY A 14 -5.44 11.38 -3.60
N GLU A 15 -4.57 10.41 -3.87
CA GLU A 15 -4.85 9.26 -4.72
C GLU A 15 -4.32 7.99 -4.06
N ILE A 16 -5.00 6.87 -4.33
CA ILE A 16 -4.60 5.52 -3.99
C ILE A 16 -4.42 4.75 -5.29
N ASP A 17 -3.24 4.17 -5.51
CA ASP A 17 -2.95 3.40 -6.70
C ASP A 17 -3.81 2.13 -6.77
N LEU A 18 -3.82 1.32 -5.70
CA LEU A 18 -4.65 0.13 -5.60
C LEU A 18 -5.27 -0.01 -4.21
N VAL A 19 -6.48 -0.56 -4.18
CA VAL A 19 -7.08 -1.10 -2.97
C VAL A 19 -7.32 -2.58 -3.18
N ALA A 20 -6.95 -3.39 -2.20
CA ALA A 20 -7.12 -4.82 -2.21
C ALA A 20 -7.74 -5.33 -0.90
N GLN A 21 -8.16 -6.59 -0.92
CA GLN A 21 -8.58 -7.34 0.25
C GLN A 21 -7.61 -8.51 0.48
N ASP A 22 -7.24 -8.75 1.73
CA ASP A 22 -6.51 -9.95 2.16
C ASP A 22 -7.33 -10.68 3.23
N HIS A 23 -7.17 -12.00 3.32
CA HIS A 23 -7.70 -12.78 4.44
C HIS A 23 -6.52 -13.26 5.27
N ALA A 24 -6.33 -12.66 6.43
CA ALA A 24 -5.15 -12.89 7.26
C ALA A 24 -5.49 -12.81 8.75
N PRO A 25 -4.69 -13.46 9.62
CA PRO A 25 -4.82 -13.31 11.07
C PRO A 25 -4.78 -11.85 11.53
N ASP A 26 -5.71 -11.47 12.39
CA ASP A 26 -5.63 -10.23 13.16
C ASP A 26 -4.82 -10.45 14.43
N TYR A 27 -3.51 -10.28 14.34
CA TYR A 27 -2.61 -10.42 15.49
C TYR A 27 -2.86 -9.37 16.58
N SER A 28 -3.59 -8.29 16.28
CA SER A 28 -4.00 -7.32 17.31
C SER A 28 -5.20 -7.80 18.14
N GLN A 29 -5.98 -8.75 17.61
CA GLN A 29 -7.20 -9.30 18.22
C GLN A 29 -7.11 -10.83 18.43
N GLY A 30 -5.92 -11.37 18.71
CA GLY A 30 -5.76 -12.77 19.08
C GLY A 30 -5.65 -13.77 17.92
N GLY A 31 -5.43 -13.29 16.69
CA GLY A 31 -5.01 -14.12 15.55
C GLY A 31 -6.13 -14.76 14.73
N ALA A 32 -7.39 -14.41 14.98
CA ALA A 32 -8.50 -14.86 14.13
C ALA A 32 -8.30 -14.38 12.68
N VAL A 33 -8.57 -15.24 11.71
CA VAL A 33 -8.51 -14.85 10.29
C VAL A 33 -9.68 -13.93 9.99
N VAL A 34 -9.38 -12.72 9.54
CA VAL A 34 -10.37 -11.71 9.17
C VAL A 34 -10.06 -11.15 7.79
N SER A 35 -11.03 -10.45 7.22
CA SER A 35 -10.80 -9.64 6.02
C SER A 35 -10.05 -8.36 6.42
N TRP A 36 -8.97 -8.08 5.70
CA TRP A 36 -8.18 -6.86 5.80
C TRP A 36 -8.43 -6.01 4.57
N LEU A 37 -8.60 -4.70 4.77
CA LEU A 37 -8.51 -3.74 3.69
C LEU A 37 -7.06 -3.31 3.50
N VAL A 38 -6.53 -3.45 2.29
CA VAL A 38 -5.14 -3.17 1.99
C VAL A 38 -5.07 -2.01 1.01
N ILE A 39 -4.60 -0.86 1.49
CA ILE A 39 -4.28 0.29 0.66
C ILE A 39 -2.86 0.06 0.13
N VAL A 40 -2.64 0.15 -1.18
CA VAL A 40 -1.33 -0.13 -1.78
C VAL A 40 -0.85 1.06 -2.58
N GLU A 41 0.35 1.52 -2.24
CA GLU A 41 1.12 2.48 -3.04
C GLU A 41 2.10 1.72 -3.94
N VAL A 42 2.13 2.03 -5.24
CA VAL A 42 3.03 1.40 -6.21
C VAL A 42 4.17 2.36 -6.54
N ARG A 43 5.41 1.91 -6.35
CA ARG A 43 6.61 2.71 -6.63
C ARG A 43 7.47 2.05 -7.69
N THR A 44 7.49 2.65 -8.88
CA THR A 44 8.34 2.20 -9.97
C THR A 44 9.63 3.01 -10.04
N ARG A 45 10.76 2.32 -10.20
CA ARG A 45 12.08 2.93 -10.36
C ARG A 45 12.78 2.40 -11.61
N ARG A 46 13.56 3.25 -12.26
CA ARG A 46 14.34 2.93 -13.47
C ARG A 46 15.82 3.18 -13.22
N GLY A 47 16.66 2.29 -13.74
CA GLY A 47 18.12 2.40 -13.67
C GLY A 47 18.71 2.04 -12.29
N GLN A 48 20.00 2.32 -12.08
CA GLN A 48 20.74 1.98 -10.85
C GLN A 48 20.60 3.01 -9.72
N ALA A 49 19.50 3.74 -9.66
CA ALA A 49 19.29 4.72 -8.58
C ALA A 49 19.25 3.98 -7.22
N TYR A 50 20.26 4.22 -6.38
CA TYR A 50 20.43 3.59 -5.07
C TYR A 50 19.38 4.09 -4.05
N GLY A 51 19.02 3.21 -3.10
CA GLY A 51 18.09 3.46 -1.98
C GLY A 51 16.99 2.40 -1.92
N SER A 52 16.47 2.04 -0.73
CA SER A 52 15.38 1.06 -0.61
C SER A 52 14.01 1.67 -0.94
N ALA A 53 13.03 0.86 -1.31
CA ALA A 53 11.64 1.31 -1.50
C ALA A 53 11.12 2.05 -0.26
N LEU A 54 11.36 1.48 0.92
CA LEU A 54 11.08 2.08 2.22
C LEU A 54 11.73 3.45 2.40
N ALA A 55 12.99 3.64 2.01
CA ALA A 55 13.66 4.94 2.11
C ALA A 55 12.98 6.05 1.29
N SER A 56 12.18 5.70 0.26
CA SER A 56 11.41 6.68 -0.51
C SER A 56 10.04 7.01 0.07
N VAL A 57 9.61 6.31 1.13
CA VAL A 57 8.37 6.53 1.87
C VAL A 57 8.68 7.45 3.05
N THR A 58 8.98 8.71 2.73
CA THR A 58 9.34 9.74 3.70
C THR A 58 8.21 9.99 4.71
N PRO A 59 8.48 10.57 5.89
CA PRO A 59 7.43 10.87 6.88
C PRO A 59 6.26 11.68 6.32
N ALA A 60 6.55 12.66 5.45
CA ALA A 60 5.51 13.43 4.76
C ALA A 60 4.63 12.56 3.84
N LYS A 61 5.23 11.59 3.14
CA LYS A 61 4.46 10.63 2.33
C LYS A 61 3.66 9.67 3.19
N GLN A 62 4.21 9.20 4.30
CA GLN A 62 3.50 8.35 5.27
C GLN A 62 2.24 9.06 5.78
N ALA A 63 2.36 10.31 6.24
CA ALA A 63 1.23 11.10 6.70
C ALA A 63 0.17 11.29 5.60
N ARG A 64 0.59 11.55 4.35
CA ARG A 64 -0.33 11.67 3.22
C ARG A 64 -1.04 10.34 2.92
N LEU A 65 -0.31 9.23 2.86
CA LEU A 65 -0.89 7.90 2.62
C LEU A 65 -1.87 7.51 3.72
N ALA A 66 -1.55 7.81 4.98
CA ALA A 66 -2.45 7.61 6.11
C ALA A 66 -3.76 8.41 5.95
N ALA A 67 -3.66 9.70 5.60
CA ALA A 67 -4.83 10.56 5.40
C ALA A 67 -5.71 10.08 4.23
N VAL A 68 -5.12 9.72 3.10
CA VAL A 68 -5.86 9.23 1.94
C VAL A 68 -6.48 7.85 2.22
N GLY A 69 -5.73 6.94 2.87
CA GLY A 69 -6.23 5.63 3.28
C GLY A 69 -7.40 5.72 4.24
N ALA A 70 -7.33 6.61 5.24
CA ALA A 70 -8.43 6.88 6.16
C ALA A 70 -9.68 7.41 5.45
N ALA A 71 -9.50 8.30 4.47
CA ALA A 71 -10.61 8.80 3.65
C ALA A 71 -11.30 7.67 2.86
N TYR A 72 -10.52 6.72 2.32
CA TYR A 72 -11.10 5.55 1.64
C TYR A 72 -11.86 4.64 2.59
N VAL A 73 -11.27 4.31 3.74
CA VAL A 73 -11.91 3.49 4.79
C VAL A 73 -13.26 4.09 5.18
N GLN A 74 -13.30 5.40 5.40
CA GLN A 74 -14.52 6.14 5.72
C GLN A 74 -15.53 6.07 4.57
N ALA A 75 -15.11 6.35 3.33
CA ALA A 75 -15.98 6.35 2.16
C ALA A 75 -16.64 4.98 1.89
N MET A 76 -15.93 3.89 2.20
CA MET A 76 -16.44 2.53 2.04
C MET A 76 -17.16 1.99 3.29
N GLY A 77 -17.24 2.77 4.37
CA GLY A 77 -17.85 2.32 5.63
C GLY A 77 -17.15 1.10 6.24
N TRP A 78 -15.86 0.91 5.95
CA TRP A 78 -15.11 -0.26 6.41
C TRP A 78 -14.82 -0.17 7.90
N ARG A 79 -15.13 -1.25 8.64
CA ARG A 79 -14.94 -1.34 10.10
C ARG A 79 -13.93 -2.40 10.53
N GLY A 80 -13.42 -3.19 9.58
CA GLY A 80 -12.39 -4.18 9.84
C GLY A 80 -10.99 -3.57 9.93
N PRO A 81 -9.97 -4.39 10.18
CA PRO A 81 -8.61 -3.93 10.14
C PRO A 81 -8.24 -3.48 8.73
N TRP A 82 -7.31 -2.53 8.65
CA TRP A 82 -6.75 -2.08 7.41
C TRP A 82 -5.27 -1.76 7.58
N ARG A 83 -4.52 -1.81 6.48
CA ARG A 83 -3.09 -1.48 6.45
C ARG A 83 -2.73 -0.79 5.15
N ILE A 84 -1.56 -0.15 5.16
CA ILE A 84 -0.95 0.42 3.98
C ILE A 84 0.29 -0.41 3.64
N ASP A 85 0.28 -0.96 2.44
CA ASP A 85 1.38 -1.71 1.86
C ASP A 85 2.05 -0.89 0.74
N VAL A 86 3.30 -1.21 0.44
CA VAL A 86 4.03 -0.64 -0.70
C VAL A 86 4.46 -1.77 -1.62
N VAL A 87 4.21 -1.61 -2.92
CA VAL A 87 4.76 -2.48 -3.96
C VAL A 87 5.83 -1.72 -4.71
N ALA A 88 7.07 -2.16 -4.57
CA ALA A 88 8.21 -1.59 -5.28
C ALA A 88 8.49 -2.39 -6.55
N ILE A 89 8.58 -1.69 -7.67
CA ILE A 89 8.88 -2.26 -8.99
C ILE A 89 10.22 -1.68 -9.43
N GLN A 90 11.22 -2.55 -9.58
CA GLN A 90 12.52 -2.18 -10.13
C GLN A 90 12.58 -2.54 -11.60
N MET A 91 12.94 -1.55 -12.43
CA MET A 91 13.19 -1.73 -13.85
C MET A 91 14.63 -1.35 -14.19
N ASP A 92 15.22 -2.00 -15.20
CA ASP A 92 16.51 -1.60 -15.74
C ASP A 92 16.40 -0.34 -16.63
N GLY A 93 17.53 0.13 -17.16
CA GLY A 93 17.56 1.28 -18.07
C GLY A 93 16.82 1.07 -19.40
N ALA A 94 16.55 -0.18 -19.78
CA ALA A 94 15.77 -0.56 -20.96
C ALA A 94 14.28 -0.77 -20.65
N GLY A 95 13.84 -0.54 -19.41
CA GLY A 95 12.45 -0.74 -18.99
C GLY A 95 12.06 -2.19 -18.76
N ARG A 96 13.03 -3.12 -18.62
CA ARG A 96 12.75 -4.52 -18.29
C ARG A 96 12.59 -4.69 -16.79
N LEU A 97 11.58 -5.46 -16.37
CA LEU A 97 11.35 -5.79 -14.97
C LEU A 97 12.55 -6.55 -14.40
N GLN A 98 13.07 -6.09 -13.27
CA GLN A 98 14.17 -6.72 -12.54
C GLN A 98 13.68 -7.36 -11.24
N ALA A 99 12.83 -6.65 -10.48
CA ALA A 99 12.31 -7.15 -9.22
C ALA A 99 10.95 -6.52 -8.90
N ILE A 100 10.14 -7.28 -8.15
CA ILE A 100 8.94 -6.78 -7.47
C ILE A 100 9.08 -7.14 -5.99
N GLU A 101 8.94 -6.15 -5.13
CA GLU A 101 8.95 -6.33 -3.67
C GLU A 101 7.62 -5.84 -3.11
N HIS A 102 6.94 -6.69 -2.32
CA HIS A 102 5.74 -6.31 -1.59
C HIS A 102 6.06 -6.13 -0.11
N ILE A 103 6.07 -4.88 0.33
CA ILE A 103 6.35 -4.49 1.72
C ILE A 103 5.00 -4.30 2.42
N ARG A 104 4.68 -5.22 3.32
CA ARG A 104 3.46 -5.16 4.13
C ARG A 104 3.65 -4.19 5.30
N HIS A 105 2.57 -3.50 5.69
CA HIS A 105 2.60 -2.55 6.82
C HIS A 105 3.68 -1.47 6.66
N ALA A 106 3.86 -0.97 5.43
CA ALA A 106 4.91 -0.02 5.07
C ALA A 106 4.73 1.37 5.73
N VAL A 107 3.54 1.66 6.24
CA VAL A 107 3.23 2.87 6.98
C VAL A 107 2.67 2.47 8.33
N THR A 108 3.35 2.90 9.39
CA THR A 108 2.88 2.83 10.78
C THR A 108 2.60 4.24 11.24
N GLY A 109 1.35 4.53 11.59
CA GLY A 109 0.97 5.72 12.35
C GLY A 109 0.88 5.38 13.82
#